data_AF-A0A0K6GG76-F1
#
_entry.id   AF-A0A0K6GG76-F1
#
_cell.length_a   1.000
_cell.length_b   1.000
_cell.length_c   1.000
_cell.angle_alpha   90.00
_cell.angle_beta   90.00
_cell.angle_gamma   90.00
#
_symmetry.space_group_name_H-M   'P 1'
#
loop_
_entity.id
_entity.type
_entity.pdbx_description
1 polymer ?
#
loop_
_entity_poly.entity_id
_entity_poly.type
_entity_poly.pdbx_seq_one_letter_code
_entity_poly.pdbx_strand_id
1 'polypeptide(L)'
;MSTKSIKAQYHTVNWEEKTVSEEGATLKITRVRTERKFSGGMTGTGIAEYIICYHADGSLAEGVCSGMPTSSYTGICHFKGSIDESPEGEVIFIVANGKFTGVAEADWLVDEKTAVGGLKGLKGKGGYKHDATAKCEDGTNVWFDYTL
;
A
#
# COMPACT_ATOMS: atom_id res chain seq x y z
N MET A 1 13.56 3.35 23.12
CA MET A 1 12.20 3.78 22.72
C MET A 1 11.31 2.55 22.76
N SER A 2 10.07 2.68 23.27
CA SER A 2 9.09 1.59 23.26
C SER A 2 8.39 1.51 21.91
N THR A 3 8.17 0.30 21.41
CA THR A 3 7.34 0.07 20.22
C THR A 3 5.88 0.45 20.49
N LYS A 4 5.27 1.17 19.56
CA LYS A 4 3.83 1.51 19.53
C LYS A 4 3.16 0.81 18.36
N SER A 5 1.85 0.63 18.45
CA SER A 5 1.02 0.05 17.38
C SER A 5 -0.16 0.97 17.09
N ILE A 6 -0.39 1.26 15.82
CA ILE A 6 -1.52 2.10 15.38
C ILE A 6 -2.36 1.39 14.34
N LYS A 7 -3.59 1.89 14.20
CA LYS A 7 -4.49 1.57 13.10
C LYS A 7 -4.84 2.84 12.35
N ALA A 8 -4.85 2.75 11.03
CA ALA A 8 -5.21 3.83 10.14
C ALA A 8 -6.02 3.28 8.98
N GLN A 9 -6.52 4.18 8.15
CA GLN A 9 -7.12 3.85 6.86
C GLN A 9 -6.52 4.74 5.78
N TYR A 10 -6.45 4.23 4.56
CA TYR A 10 -6.24 5.08 3.39
C TYR A 10 -7.35 4.89 2.36
N HIS A 11 -7.64 5.97 1.62
CA HIS A 11 -8.49 5.94 0.44
C HIS A 11 -7.64 6.23 -0.78
N THR A 12 -7.79 5.42 -1.83
CA THR A 12 -7.18 5.69 -3.12
C THR A 12 -8.00 6.76 -3.84
N VAL A 13 -7.40 7.93 -4.08
CA VAL A 13 -8.07 9.05 -4.75
C VAL A 13 -7.81 9.07 -6.26
N ASN A 14 -6.70 8.50 -6.70
CA ASN A 14 -6.36 8.33 -8.11
C ASN A 14 -5.66 6.98 -8.31
N TRP A 15 -5.94 6.31 -9.43
CA TRP A 15 -5.31 5.06 -9.85
C TRP A 15 -4.96 5.15 -11.33
N GLU A 16 -3.67 5.18 -11.63
CA GLU A 16 -3.14 5.17 -12.99
C GLU A 16 -2.36 3.88 -13.22
N GLU A 17 -2.81 3.07 -14.16
CA GLU A 17 -2.18 1.80 -14.50
C GLU A 17 -1.75 1.77 -15.97
N LYS A 18 -0.50 1.37 -16.20
CA LYS A 18 0.08 1.25 -17.53
C LYS A 18 0.73 -0.12 -17.71
N THR A 19 0.39 -0.82 -18.77
CA THR A 19 1.06 -2.07 -19.14
C THR A 19 2.52 -1.79 -19.47
N VAL A 20 3.42 -2.61 -18.92
CA VAL A 20 4.87 -2.57 -19.20
C VAL A 20 5.35 -3.82 -19.92
N SER A 21 4.62 -4.93 -19.83
CA SER A 21 4.89 -6.11 -20.65
C SER A 21 4.64 -5.82 -22.13
N GLU A 22 5.37 -6.51 -23.00
CA GLU A 22 5.17 -6.44 -24.45
C GLU A 22 3.77 -6.92 -24.85
N GLU A 23 3.32 -6.47 -26.02
CA GLU A 23 2.07 -6.95 -26.61
C GLU A 23 2.16 -8.46 -26.89
N GLY A 24 1.13 -9.22 -26.50
CA GLY A 24 1.10 -10.69 -26.66
C GLY A 24 1.88 -11.48 -25.62
N ALA A 25 2.52 -10.83 -24.63
CA ALA A 25 3.21 -11.52 -23.54
C ALA A 25 2.25 -12.40 -22.73
N THR A 26 2.70 -13.61 -22.36
CA THR A 26 1.92 -14.55 -21.52
C THR A 26 1.69 -13.98 -20.12
N LEU A 27 2.69 -13.32 -19.53
CA LEU A 27 2.56 -12.63 -18.25
C LEU A 27 2.30 -11.15 -18.50
N LYS A 28 1.13 -10.68 -18.04
CA LYS A 28 0.81 -9.25 -18.04
C LYS A 28 1.48 -8.60 -16.83
N ILE A 29 2.35 -7.63 -17.10
CA ILE A 29 3.00 -6.83 -16.05
C ILE A 29 2.56 -5.38 -16.24
N THR A 30 2.20 -4.70 -15.16
CA THR A 30 1.80 -3.29 -15.18
C THR A 30 2.59 -2.48 -14.16
N ARG A 31 2.77 -1.19 -14.46
CA ARG A 31 3.19 -0.17 -13.51
C ARG A 31 1.97 0.61 -13.07
N VAL A 32 1.76 0.72 -11.77
CA VAL A 32 0.66 1.46 -11.18
C VAL A 32 1.20 2.63 -10.38
N ARG A 33 0.55 3.78 -10.48
CA ARG A 33 0.71 4.91 -9.58
C ARG A 33 -0.63 5.21 -8.91
N THR A 34 -0.64 5.28 -7.58
CA THR A 34 -1.83 5.64 -6.81
C THR A 34 -1.57 6.86 -5.95
N GLU A 35 -2.57 7.71 -5.83
CA GLU A 35 -2.60 8.77 -4.83
C GLU A 35 -3.55 8.37 -3.70
N ARG A 36 -3.17 8.67 -2.47
CA ARG A 36 -3.85 8.18 -1.27
C ARG A 36 -4.06 9.29 -0.25
N LYS A 37 -5.18 9.21 0.47
CA LYS A 37 -5.46 10.04 1.64
C LYS A 37 -5.59 9.17 2.88
N PHE A 38 -4.81 9.48 3.91
CA PHE A 38 -4.75 8.73 5.17
C PHE A 38 -5.56 9.40 6.28
N SER A 39 -6.17 8.58 7.14
CA SER A 39 -6.90 8.98 8.34
C SER A 39 -6.70 7.97 9.49
N GLY A 40 -7.00 8.39 10.73
CA GLY A 40 -6.80 7.59 11.94
C GLY A 40 -5.42 7.84 12.55
N GLY A 41 -4.72 6.78 12.97
CA GLY A 41 -3.37 6.89 13.56
C GLY A 41 -2.28 7.39 12.60
N MET A 42 -2.59 7.48 11.30
CA MET A 42 -1.80 8.17 10.29
C MET A 42 -2.70 9.18 9.58
N THR A 43 -2.28 10.43 9.48
CA THR A 43 -3.02 11.49 8.77
C THR A 43 -2.11 12.15 7.75
N GLY A 44 -2.62 12.36 6.54
CA GLY A 44 -1.83 12.95 5.46
C GLY A 44 -2.14 12.35 4.10
N THR A 45 -1.15 12.37 3.21
CA THR A 45 -1.26 11.84 1.85
C THR A 45 -0.16 10.84 1.55
N GLY A 46 -0.37 10.04 0.51
CA GLY A 46 0.70 9.22 -0.02
C GLY A 46 0.61 9.02 -1.51
N ILE A 47 1.77 8.74 -2.09
CA ILE A 47 1.94 8.39 -3.50
C ILE A 47 2.60 7.02 -3.51
N ALA A 48 1.88 6.01 -3.97
CA ALA A 48 2.42 4.66 -4.10
C ALA A 48 2.65 4.30 -5.56
N GLU A 49 3.78 3.65 -5.82
CA GLU A 49 4.10 3.09 -7.12
C GLU A 49 4.36 1.59 -7.01
N TYR A 50 3.75 0.82 -7.92
CA TYR A 50 3.82 -0.63 -7.93
C TYR A 50 4.26 -1.15 -9.29
N ILE A 51 4.93 -2.30 -9.26
CA ILE A 51 4.96 -3.24 -10.36
C ILE A 51 4.05 -4.41 -9.99
N ILE A 52 3.06 -4.69 -10.83
CA ILE A 52 2.08 -5.77 -10.64
C ILE A 52 2.31 -6.83 -11.72
N CYS A 53 2.39 -8.09 -11.32
CA CYS A 53 2.38 -9.24 -12.21
C CYS A 53 1.05 -9.99 -12.04
N TYR A 54 0.25 -10.02 -13.10
CA TYR A 54 -0.98 -10.82 -13.12
C TYR A 54 -0.64 -12.28 -13.41
N HIS A 55 -1.20 -13.19 -12.63
CA HIS A 55 -0.95 -14.61 -12.78
C HIS A 55 -1.70 -15.17 -14.00
N ALA A 56 -1.01 -15.98 -14.80
CA ALA A 56 -1.56 -16.58 -16.03
C ALA A 56 -2.13 -18.00 -15.80
N ASP A 57 -2.19 -18.46 -14.56
CA ASP A 57 -2.64 -19.80 -14.16
C ASP A 57 -4.17 -19.98 -14.23
N GLY A 58 -4.91 -18.93 -14.62
CA GLY A 58 -6.37 -18.92 -14.67
C GLY A 58 -7.04 -18.73 -13.32
N SER A 59 -6.27 -18.52 -12.24
CA SER A 59 -6.82 -18.24 -10.92
C SER A 59 -7.52 -16.88 -10.92
N LEU A 60 -8.82 -16.90 -10.63
CA LEU A 60 -9.64 -15.71 -10.48
C LEU A 60 -9.97 -15.47 -9.02
N ALA A 61 -10.04 -14.20 -8.64
CA ALA A 61 -10.55 -13.75 -7.37
C ALA A 61 -11.98 -14.22 -7.14
N GLU A 62 -12.31 -14.47 -5.87
CA GLU A 62 -13.67 -14.69 -5.37
C GLU A 62 -14.13 -13.45 -4.58
N GLY A 63 -15.41 -13.37 -4.21
CA GLY A 63 -15.97 -12.28 -3.39
C GLY A 63 -16.37 -11.03 -4.19
N VAL A 64 -16.28 -9.85 -3.57
CA VAL A 64 -16.73 -8.56 -4.19
C VAL A 64 -15.99 -8.25 -5.49
N CYS A 65 -14.75 -8.72 -5.61
CA CYS A 65 -13.91 -8.59 -6.80
C CYS A 65 -13.90 -9.84 -7.69
N SER A 66 -14.96 -10.65 -7.64
CA SER A 66 -15.03 -11.93 -8.36
C SER A 66 -14.74 -11.78 -9.86
N GLY A 67 -13.94 -12.69 -10.40
CA GLY A 67 -13.60 -12.73 -11.83
C GLY A 67 -12.37 -11.90 -12.23
N MET A 68 -11.76 -11.15 -11.31
CA MET A 68 -10.48 -10.49 -11.57
C MET A 68 -9.31 -11.47 -11.45
N PRO A 69 -8.26 -11.38 -12.29
CA PRO A 69 -7.11 -12.27 -12.19
C PRO A 69 -6.37 -12.05 -10.87
N THR A 70 -5.88 -13.13 -10.26
CA THR A 70 -4.96 -12.99 -9.12
C THR A 70 -3.65 -12.35 -9.55
N SER A 71 -2.97 -11.67 -8.62
CA SER A 71 -1.70 -11.02 -8.91
C SER A 71 -0.77 -10.95 -7.71
N SER A 72 0.50 -10.70 -7.99
CA SER A 72 1.53 -10.34 -7.02
C SER A 72 2.11 -8.98 -7.37
N TYR A 73 2.55 -8.23 -6.36
CA TYR A 73 3.09 -6.90 -6.57
C TYR A 73 4.10 -6.48 -5.50
N THR A 74 4.94 -5.52 -5.87
CA THR A 74 5.93 -4.87 -5.00
C THR A 74 6.07 -3.41 -5.41
N GLY A 75 6.62 -2.57 -4.53
CA GLY A 75 6.73 -1.15 -4.83
C GLY A 75 7.17 -0.30 -3.65
N ILE A 76 6.85 0.98 -3.73
CA ILE A 76 7.10 1.96 -2.66
C ILE A 76 5.87 2.82 -2.42
N CYS A 77 5.74 3.38 -1.22
CA CYS A 77 4.77 4.41 -0.89
C CYS A 77 5.50 5.58 -0.22
N HIS A 78 5.55 6.72 -0.89
CA HIS A 78 5.94 7.98 -0.27
C HIS A 78 4.77 8.50 0.55
N PHE A 79 4.96 8.64 1.85
CA PHE A 79 3.98 9.21 2.77
C PHE A 79 4.45 10.59 3.23
N LYS A 80 3.50 11.54 3.29
CA LYS A 80 3.67 12.86 3.87
C LYS A 80 2.54 13.13 4.85
N GLY A 81 2.89 13.40 6.11
CA GLY A 81 1.89 13.62 7.15
C GLY A 81 2.41 13.37 8.56
N SER A 82 1.49 12.98 9.44
CA SER A 82 1.72 12.75 10.86
C SER A 82 1.32 11.33 11.27
N ILE A 83 2.04 10.79 12.27
CA ILE A 83 1.74 9.50 12.90
C ILE A 83 1.56 9.75 14.40
N ASP A 84 0.43 9.31 14.98
CA ASP A 84 0.04 9.62 16.37
C ASP A 84 0.24 11.09 16.75
N GLU A 85 -0.29 11.99 15.91
CA GLU A 85 -0.22 13.45 16.14
C GLU A 85 1.21 14.01 16.20
N SER A 86 2.23 13.27 15.72
CA SER A 86 3.57 13.80 15.54
C SER A 86 3.56 15.08 14.69
N PRO A 87 4.59 15.94 14.80
CA PRO A 87 4.81 16.97 13.79
C PRO A 87 4.87 16.32 12.39
N GLU A 88 4.52 17.10 11.36
CA GLU A 88 4.52 16.63 9.99
C GLU A 88 5.92 16.21 9.53
N GLY A 89 6.01 15.12 8.79
CA GLY A 89 7.22 14.67 8.12
C GLY A 89 6.92 13.84 6.88
N GLU A 90 7.98 13.28 6.31
CA GLU A 90 7.89 12.44 5.12
C GLU A 90 8.73 11.18 5.29
N VAL A 91 8.29 10.07 4.69
CA VAL A 91 9.02 8.79 4.72
C VAL A 91 8.61 7.91 3.54
N ILE A 92 9.50 7.02 3.12
CA ILE A 92 9.21 5.95 2.16
C ILE A 92 8.92 4.65 2.92
N PHE A 93 7.78 4.03 2.59
CA PHE A 93 7.50 2.63 2.90
C PHE A 93 7.85 1.76 1.70
N ILE A 94 8.64 0.72 1.91
CA ILE A 94 8.85 -0.35 0.93
C ILE A 94 7.67 -1.30 1.03
N VAL A 95 7.01 -1.59 -0.09
CA VAL A 95 5.90 -2.52 -0.16
C VAL A 95 6.41 -3.90 -0.53
N ALA A 96 6.26 -4.85 0.38
CA ALA A 96 6.71 -6.23 0.23
C ALA A 96 5.52 -7.19 0.28
N ASN A 97 5.71 -8.39 -0.27
CA ASN A 97 4.73 -9.49 -0.23
C ASN A 97 3.31 -9.11 -0.70
N GLY A 98 3.22 -8.15 -1.62
CA GLY A 98 1.95 -7.69 -2.15
C GLY A 98 1.27 -8.78 -2.96
N LYS A 99 -0.01 -9.02 -2.68
CA LYS A 99 -0.83 -9.98 -3.42
C LYS A 99 -2.27 -9.54 -3.52
N PHE A 100 -2.93 -10.02 -4.56
CA PHE A 100 -4.35 -9.87 -4.80
C PHE A 100 -4.97 -11.23 -5.09
N THR A 101 -5.84 -11.68 -4.20
CA THR A 101 -6.64 -12.91 -4.33
C THR A 101 -8.11 -12.62 -4.01
N GLY A 102 -8.64 -11.55 -4.60
CA GLY A 102 -9.95 -10.97 -4.25
C GLY A 102 -9.89 -9.87 -3.20
N VAL A 103 -8.78 -9.80 -2.47
CA VAL A 103 -8.44 -8.72 -1.55
C VAL A 103 -6.99 -8.31 -1.80
N ALA A 104 -6.74 -7.00 -1.85
CA ALA A 104 -5.38 -6.48 -1.89
C ALA A 104 -4.80 -6.44 -0.48
N GLU A 105 -3.66 -7.12 -0.28
CA GLU A 105 -2.88 -7.04 0.97
C GLU A 105 -1.38 -7.00 0.68
N ALA A 106 -0.64 -6.28 1.53
CA ALA A 106 0.82 -6.18 1.45
C ALA A 106 1.44 -5.77 2.79
N ASP A 107 2.72 -6.06 2.95
CA ASP A 107 3.54 -5.63 4.06
C ASP A 107 4.24 -4.30 3.74
N TRP A 108 4.45 -3.48 4.77
CA TRP A 108 5.25 -2.27 4.73
C TRP A 108 6.48 -2.38 5.63
N LEU A 109 7.60 -1.90 5.11
CA LEU A 109 8.84 -1.70 5.85
C LEU A 109 9.26 -0.24 5.69
N VAL A 110 9.64 0.42 6.77
CA VAL A 110 10.16 1.80 6.69
C VAL A 110 11.56 1.78 6.08
N ASP A 111 11.79 2.58 5.03
CA ASP A 111 13.15 2.96 4.66
C ASP A 111 13.64 4.06 5.62
N GLU A 112 14.28 3.63 6.70
CA GLU A 112 14.66 4.49 7.84
C GLU A 112 15.48 5.73 7.44
N LYS A 113 16.23 5.66 6.33
CA LYS A 113 17.07 6.77 5.86
C LYS A 113 16.29 7.87 5.15
N THR A 114 15.04 7.61 4.78
CA THR A 114 14.18 8.55 4.07
C THR A 114 13.32 9.39 5.02
N ALA A 115 13.27 9.02 6.30
CA ALA A 115 12.41 9.67 7.27
C ALA A 115 12.94 11.07 7.63
N VAL A 116 12.14 12.10 7.34
CA VAL A 116 12.48 13.52 7.54
C VAL A 116 11.36 14.28 8.25
N GLY A 117 11.67 15.50 8.71
CA GLY A 117 10.71 16.32 9.47
C GLY A 117 10.37 15.68 10.82
N GLY A 118 9.10 15.74 11.22
CA GLY A 118 8.60 15.13 12.45
C GLY A 118 8.62 13.61 12.48
N LEU A 119 8.94 12.95 11.36
CA LEU A 119 9.13 11.51 11.25
C LEU A 119 10.61 11.11 11.30
N LYS A 120 11.54 12.05 11.46
CA LYS A 120 12.98 11.72 11.49
C LYS A 120 13.28 10.71 12.59
N GLY A 121 13.90 9.59 12.22
CA GLY A 121 14.23 8.49 13.12
C GLY A 121 13.16 7.39 13.19
N LEU A 122 12.08 7.51 12.41
CA LEU A 122 11.05 6.49 12.30
C LEU A 122 11.66 5.13 11.90
N LYS A 123 11.30 4.11 12.65
CA LYS A 123 11.53 2.70 12.31
C LYS A 123 10.23 1.96 12.50
N GLY A 124 9.96 0.95 11.68
CA GLY A 124 8.77 0.17 11.85
C GLY A 124 8.45 -0.73 10.69
N LYS A 125 7.41 -1.53 10.90
CA LYS A 125 6.82 -2.40 9.92
C LYS A 125 5.31 -2.36 10.06
N GLY A 126 4.61 -2.65 9.00
CA GLY A 126 3.16 -2.63 9.00
C GLY A 126 2.65 -3.28 7.73
N GLY A 127 1.54 -2.76 7.25
CA GLY A 127 0.98 -3.19 5.99
C GLY A 127 -0.44 -2.69 5.85
N TYR A 128 -1.08 -3.16 4.79
CA TYR A 128 -2.47 -2.88 4.56
C TYR A 128 -3.21 -4.10 4.04
N LYS A 129 -4.52 -4.09 4.28
CA LYS A 129 -5.44 -5.12 3.83
C LYS A 129 -6.79 -4.49 3.55
N HIS A 130 -7.26 -4.64 2.33
CA HIS A 130 -8.62 -4.24 1.98
C HIS A 130 -9.61 -5.21 2.63
N ASP A 131 -10.82 -4.75 2.97
CA ASP A 131 -11.83 -5.68 3.47
C ASP A 131 -12.46 -6.41 2.28
N ALA A 132 -12.67 -7.72 2.37
CA ALA A 132 -13.28 -8.53 1.32
C ALA A 132 -14.72 -8.13 0.99
N THR A 133 -15.37 -7.42 1.93
CA THR A 133 -16.75 -6.95 1.85
C THR A 133 -16.84 -5.44 1.63
N ALA A 134 -15.71 -4.72 1.75
CA ALA A 134 -15.66 -3.28 1.51
C ALA A 134 -15.77 -2.97 0.02
N LYS A 135 -16.41 -1.84 -0.25
CA LYS A 135 -16.28 -1.15 -1.53
C LYS A 135 -15.04 -0.26 -1.49
N CYS A 136 -14.61 0.20 -2.67
CA CYS A 136 -13.46 1.09 -2.77
C CYS A 136 -13.60 2.36 -1.91
N GLU A 137 -14.83 2.89 -1.77
CA GLU A 137 -15.12 4.07 -0.95
C GLU A 137 -14.97 3.85 0.56
N ASP A 138 -14.98 2.61 1.05
CA ASP A 138 -14.86 2.29 2.48
C ASP A 138 -13.39 2.34 2.96
N GLY A 139 -12.45 2.48 2.02
CA GLY A 139 -11.03 2.59 2.30
C GLY A 139 -10.32 1.26 2.54
N THR A 140 -9.02 1.33 2.77
CA THR A 140 -8.15 0.18 3.04
C THR A 140 -7.57 0.30 4.43
N ASN A 141 -7.67 -0.75 5.23
CA ASN A 141 -7.17 -0.77 6.60
C ASN A 141 -5.65 -0.90 6.62
N VAL A 142 -5.01 -0.13 7.50
CA VAL A 142 -3.57 -0.09 7.73
C VAL A 142 -3.27 -0.44 9.18
N TRP A 143 -2.24 -1.26 9.40
CA TRP A 143 -1.62 -1.47 10.70
C TRP A 143 -0.16 -1.07 10.62
N PHE A 144 0.37 -0.53 11.71
CA PHE A 144 1.78 -0.13 11.76
C PHE A 144 2.33 -0.21 13.17
N ASP A 145 3.40 -0.98 13.32
CA ASP A 145 4.20 -1.13 14.54
C ASP A 145 5.50 -0.34 14.37
N TYR A 146 5.75 0.62 15.26
CA TYR A 146 6.82 1.59 15.04
C TYR A 146 7.49 2.09 16.31
N THR A 147 8.68 2.68 16.13
CA THR A 147 9.38 3.51 17.10
C THR A 147 9.72 4.84 16.45
N LEU A 148 9.48 5.93 17.18
CA LEU A 148 9.78 7.30 16.79
C LEU A 148 10.29 8.06 18.02
#